data_AF-A0A2G5KMU2-F1
#
_entry.id   AF-A0A2G5KMU2-F1
#
_cell.length_a   1.000
_cell.length_b   1.000
_cell.length_c   1.000
_cell.angle_alpha   90.00
_cell.angle_beta   90.00
_cell.angle_gamma   90.00
#
_symmetry.space_group_name_H-M   'P 1'
#
loop_
_entity.id
_entity.type
_entity.pdbx_description
1 polymer ?
#
loop_
_entity_poly.entity_id
_entity_poly.type
_entity_poly.pdbx_seq_one_letter_code
_entity_poly.pdbx_strand_id
1 'polypeptide(L)'
;MRKVRFFLILILAGACGLHQDLVDALVGLEDVEMLFPENVPECTEGTVLSETQSEVVFRWSNNQENVTYQINLTNLISDSTELFHSNNTELPIILERSIPYSWFVADSLSNNPRSEVWTFYNAGPGVESFIPFTAEAIAPAQEAIIETGSSVNLIWIANDLDEDVAEYDVYFG
;
A
#
# COMPACT_ATOMS: atom_id res chain seq x y z
N MET A 1 35.16 13.89 74.20
CA MET A 1 33.87 13.54 73.55
C MET A 1 33.40 14.81 72.84
N ARG A 2 33.07 14.92 71.54
CA ARG A 2 32.57 13.97 70.53
C ARG A 2 32.95 14.54 69.14
N LYS A 3 33.52 13.72 68.24
CA LYS A 3 33.74 14.05 66.82
C LYS A 3 32.38 14.00 66.09
N VAL A 4 32.09 14.93 65.17
CA VAL A 4 31.00 14.77 64.19
C VAL A 4 31.46 15.28 62.81
N ARG A 5 31.06 14.54 61.77
CA ARG A 5 31.64 14.43 60.43
C ARG A 5 30.99 15.39 59.40
N PHE A 6 31.75 15.65 58.33
CA PHE A 6 31.36 16.21 57.04
C PHE A 6 30.16 15.47 56.38
N PHE A 7 29.30 16.20 55.67
CA PHE A 7 28.72 15.71 54.42
C PHE A 7 28.41 16.86 53.46
N LEU A 8 29.09 16.82 52.30
CA LEU A 8 28.89 17.65 51.12
C LEU A 8 27.70 17.05 50.34
N ILE A 9 26.67 17.85 50.02
CA ILE A 9 25.62 17.44 49.09
C ILE A 9 25.63 18.40 47.91
N LEU A 10 26.11 17.87 46.78
CA LEU A 10 26.00 18.40 45.43
C LEU A 10 24.65 17.95 44.86
N ILE A 11 23.76 18.88 44.47
CA ILE A 11 22.58 18.55 43.65
C ILE A 11 22.68 19.35 42.36
N LEU A 12 23.16 18.67 41.30
CA LEU A 12 22.85 19.01 39.92
C LEU A 12 21.45 18.45 39.62
N ALA A 13 20.52 19.31 39.24
CA ALA A 13 19.35 18.90 38.47
C ALA A 13 19.24 19.84 37.26
N GLY A 14 19.73 19.36 36.12
CA GLY A 14 19.51 20.01 34.83
C GLY A 14 18.04 19.88 34.46
N ALA A 15 17.34 21.01 34.38
CA ALA A 15 16.00 21.07 33.80
C ALA A 15 16.14 21.29 32.29
N CYS A 16 16.19 20.20 31.53
CA CYS A 16 15.74 20.23 30.15
C CYS A 16 14.29 19.75 30.17
N GLY A 17 13.35 20.67 30.41
CA GLY A 17 11.93 20.38 30.29
C GLY A 17 11.58 20.30 28.81
N LEU A 18 11.09 19.15 28.36
CA LEU A 18 10.38 19.03 27.10
C LEU A 18 9.16 19.99 27.17
N HIS A 19 8.96 20.82 26.15
CA HIS A 19 7.87 21.79 26.12
C HIS A 19 6.53 21.04 26.14
N GLN A 20 5.62 21.39 27.06
CA GLN A 20 4.30 20.73 27.18
C GLN A 20 3.49 20.82 25.88
N ASP A 21 3.71 21.85 25.07
CA ASP A 21 3.08 22.00 23.75
C ASP A 21 3.46 20.88 22.76
N LEU A 22 4.67 20.31 22.87
CA LEU A 22 5.06 19.12 22.08
C LEU A 22 4.36 17.86 22.59
N VAL A 23 4.06 17.80 23.89
CA VAL A 23 3.34 16.68 24.51
C VAL A 23 1.85 16.74 24.14
N ASP A 24 1.22 17.91 24.19
CA ASP A 24 -0.17 18.11 23.76
C ASP A 24 -0.36 17.87 22.25
N ALA A 25 0.62 18.26 21.42
CA ALA A 25 0.61 17.94 19.99
C ALA A 25 0.77 16.43 19.71
N LEU A 26 1.46 15.69 20.59
CA LEU A 26 1.59 14.23 20.49
C LEU A 26 0.35 13.50 21.02
N VAL A 27 -0.24 14.01 22.12
CA VAL A 27 -1.42 13.44 22.79
C VAL A 27 -2.69 13.62 21.94
N GLY A 28 -2.71 14.56 21.00
CA GLY A 28 -3.83 14.77 20.09
C GLY A 28 -3.99 13.75 18.94
N LEU A 29 -2.98 12.91 18.67
CA LEU A 29 -2.96 12.03 17.49
C LEU A 29 -3.42 10.58 17.73
N GLU A 30 -3.63 10.15 18.98
CA GLU A 30 -3.66 8.71 19.30
C GLU A 30 -4.72 8.33 20.34
N ASP A 31 -6.01 8.52 20.03
CA ASP A 31 -7.08 7.84 20.78
C ASP A 31 -7.88 6.82 19.97
N VAL A 32 -7.61 6.75 18.66
CA VAL A 32 -8.13 5.74 17.76
C VAL A 32 -6.98 4.84 17.28
N GLU A 33 -7.12 3.54 17.54
CA GLU A 33 -6.23 2.51 17.01
C GLU A 33 -6.81 2.00 15.68
N MET A 34 -6.00 2.04 14.63
CA MET A 34 -6.39 1.62 13.29
C MET A 34 -6.25 0.10 13.20
N LEU A 35 -7.23 -0.58 12.60
CA LEU A 35 -7.23 -2.04 12.52
C LEU A 35 -7.18 -2.53 11.07
N PHE A 36 -7.97 -1.94 10.17
CA PHE A 36 -8.02 -2.37 8.77
C PHE A 36 -8.66 -1.29 7.87
N PRO A 37 -8.27 -1.14 6.58
CA PRO A 37 -7.16 -1.80 5.89
C PRO A 37 -5.82 -1.48 6.54
N GLU A 38 -4.93 -2.45 6.64
CA GLU A 38 -3.60 -2.27 7.25
C GLU A 38 -2.73 -1.28 6.46
N ASN A 39 -1.72 -0.70 7.11
CA ASN A 39 -0.73 0.15 6.45
C ASN A 39 0.29 -0.70 5.67
N VAL A 40 -0.14 -1.31 4.57
CA VAL A 40 0.62 -2.30 3.80
C VAL A 40 0.65 -1.97 2.30
N PRO A 41 1.65 -2.46 1.55
CA PRO A 41 1.76 -2.18 0.12
C PRO A 41 0.58 -2.68 -0.72
N GLU A 42 -0.15 -3.69 -0.26
CA GLU A 42 -1.26 -4.31 -0.99
C GLU A 42 -2.32 -4.85 -0.04
N CYS A 43 -3.59 -4.55 -0.35
CA CYS A 43 -4.77 -5.08 0.32
C CYS A 43 -5.57 -5.92 -0.68
N THR A 44 -5.52 -7.24 -0.54
CA THR A 44 -6.30 -8.19 -1.34
C THR A 44 -7.62 -8.58 -0.69
N GLU A 45 -7.91 -8.02 0.48
CA GLU A 45 -9.13 -8.27 1.24
C GLU A 45 -10.26 -7.30 0.84
N GLY A 46 -11.50 -7.79 0.88
CA GLY A 46 -12.69 -7.05 0.47
C GLY A 46 -13.62 -7.91 -0.38
N THR A 47 -14.83 -7.40 -0.64
CA THR A 47 -15.80 -8.06 -1.52
C THR A 47 -15.71 -7.44 -2.91
N VAL A 48 -15.30 -8.21 -3.91
CA VAL A 48 -15.29 -7.76 -5.31
C VAL A 48 -16.72 -7.56 -5.78
N LEU A 49 -17.05 -6.33 -6.19
CA LEU A 49 -18.36 -5.98 -6.73
C LEU A 49 -18.36 -5.99 -8.27
N SER A 50 -17.23 -5.66 -8.89
CA SER A 50 -17.03 -5.65 -10.35
C SER A 50 -15.53 -5.71 -10.71
N GLU A 51 -15.24 -5.70 -12.02
CA GLU A 51 -13.85 -5.57 -12.52
C GLU A 51 -13.15 -4.30 -12.00
N THR A 52 -13.90 -3.22 -11.76
CA THR A 52 -13.35 -1.92 -11.38
C THR A 52 -13.59 -1.54 -9.92
N GLN A 53 -14.43 -2.26 -9.17
CA GLN A 53 -14.82 -1.86 -7.81
C GLN A 53 -14.82 -3.04 -6.82
N SER A 54 -14.40 -2.74 -5.59
CA SER A 54 -14.50 -3.64 -4.43
C SER A 54 -15.01 -2.88 -3.21
N GLU A 55 -15.73 -3.56 -2.34
CA GLU A 55 -16.12 -3.05 -1.03
C GLU A 55 -15.07 -3.46 0.01
N VAL A 56 -14.54 -2.47 0.72
CA VAL A 56 -13.54 -2.64 1.77
C VAL A 56 -14.12 -2.12 3.08
N VAL A 57 -14.10 -2.94 4.14
CA VAL A 57 -14.68 -2.60 5.44
C VAL A 57 -13.62 -1.99 6.34
N PHE A 58 -13.62 -0.67 6.46
CA PHE A 58 -12.72 0.06 7.33
C PHE A 58 -13.05 -0.22 8.80
N ARG A 59 -12.04 -0.47 9.62
CA ARG A 59 -12.18 -0.83 11.04
C ARG A 59 -11.14 -0.13 11.88
N TRP A 60 -11.58 0.34 13.04
CA TRP A 60 -10.74 0.96 14.06
C TRP A 60 -11.26 0.60 15.45
N SER A 61 -10.51 0.90 16.50
CA SER A 61 -10.91 0.75 17.90
C SER A 61 -10.74 2.07 18.62
N ASN A 62 -11.64 2.36 19.57
CA ASN A 62 -11.58 3.52 20.43
C ASN A 62 -12.14 3.15 21.80
N ASN A 63 -11.53 3.69 22.86
CA ASN A 63 -11.95 3.46 24.25
C ASN A 63 -13.02 4.46 24.73
N GLN A 64 -13.40 5.43 23.89
CA GLN A 64 -14.42 6.45 24.20
C GLN A 64 -15.81 6.04 23.70
N GLU A 65 -16.83 6.25 24.52
CA GLU A 65 -18.23 6.07 24.15
C GLU A 65 -18.82 7.35 23.52
N ASN A 66 -19.87 7.21 22.69
CA ASN A 66 -20.62 8.31 22.06
C ASN A 66 -19.78 9.25 21.17
N VAL A 67 -18.79 8.71 20.47
CA VAL A 67 -18.00 9.44 19.48
C VAL A 67 -18.58 9.21 18.07
N THR A 68 -18.66 10.28 17.28
CA THR A 68 -18.92 10.19 15.84
C THR A 68 -17.62 10.36 15.08
N TYR A 69 -17.35 9.43 14.18
CA TYR A 69 -16.11 9.35 13.41
C TYR A 69 -16.29 9.93 12.01
N GLN A 70 -15.20 10.48 11.49
CA GLN A 70 -15.05 10.83 10.08
C GLN A 70 -13.81 10.13 9.52
N ILE A 71 -13.99 9.30 8.51
CA ILE A 71 -12.91 8.75 7.72
C ILE A 71 -12.59 9.76 6.63
N ASN A 72 -11.33 10.18 6.58
CA ASN A 72 -10.79 10.95 5.47
C ASN A 72 -10.08 9.94 4.57
N LEU A 73 -10.57 9.75 3.35
CA LEU A 73 -10.02 8.80 2.38
C LEU A 73 -9.53 9.56 1.15
N THR A 74 -8.26 9.45 0.82
CA THR A 74 -7.65 10.13 -0.33
C THR A 74 -7.23 9.10 -1.37
N ASN A 75 -7.69 9.28 -2.61
CA ASN A 75 -7.18 8.56 -3.78
C ASN A 75 -5.82 9.18 -4.17
N LEU A 76 -4.75 8.40 -4.13
CA LEU A 76 -3.38 8.87 -4.35
C LEU A 76 -2.99 9.00 -5.83
N ILE A 77 -3.91 8.69 -6.76
CA ILE A 77 -3.73 8.90 -8.20
C ILE A 77 -4.39 10.22 -8.64
N SER A 78 -5.62 10.47 -8.17
CA SER A 78 -6.38 11.67 -8.51
C SER A 78 -6.17 12.84 -7.54
N ASP A 79 -5.52 12.59 -6.39
CA ASP A 79 -5.42 13.51 -5.24
C ASP A 79 -6.79 13.96 -4.69
N SER A 80 -7.87 13.22 -4.99
CA SER A 80 -9.21 13.53 -4.49
C SER A 80 -9.45 12.93 -3.11
N THR A 81 -9.96 13.73 -2.17
CA THR A 81 -10.32 13.28 -0.82
C THR A 81 -11.83 13.23 -0.66
N GLU A 82 -12.33 12.11 -0.14
CA GLU A 82 -13.71 11.88 0.22
C GLU A 82 -13.85 11.69 1.74
N LEU A 83 -14.98 12.16 2.29
CA LEU A 83 -15.25 12.13 3.71
C LEU A 83 -16.44 11.22 3.99
N PHE A 84 -16.26 10.26 4.90
CA PHE A 84 -17.29 9.31 5.29
C PHE A 84 -17.54 9.38 6.80
N HIS A 85 -18.80 9.38 7.21
CA HIS A 85 -19.19 9.51 8.61
C HIS A 85 -19.75 8.19 9.14
N SER A 86 -19.37 7.83 10.37
CA SER A 86 -19.89 6.65 11.05
C SER A 86 -20.06 6.89 12.54
N ASN A 87 -21.11 6.32 13.13
CA ASN A 87 -21.30 6.22 14.58
C ASN A 87 -20.78 4.89 15.14
N ASN A 88 -20.34 3.98 14.26
CA ASN A 88 -19.74 2.71 14.61
C ASN A 88 -18.23 2.77 14.35
N THR A 89 -17.50 1.78 14.82
CA THR A 89 -16.07 1.61 14.58
C THR A 89 -15.74 0.76 13.35
N GLU A 90 -16.76 0.51 12.53
CA GLU A 90 -16.64 -0.19 11.25
C GLU A 90 -17.45 0.56 10.19
N LEU A 91 -16.93 0.64 8.96
CA LEU A 91 -17.62 1.28 7.83
C LEU A 91 -17.23 0.62 6.49
N PRO A 92 -18.18 -0.02 5.77
CA PRO A 92 -17.95 -0.46 4.39
C PRO A 92 -17.89 0.74 3.45
N ILE A 93 -16.86 0.79 2.60
CA ILE A 93 -16.70 1.79 1.55
C ILE A 93 -16.40 1.09 0.22
N ILE A 94 -17.08 1.50 -0.85
CA ILE A 94 -16.81 1.02 -2.21
C ILE A 94 -15.66 1.82 -2.78
N LEU A 95 -14.61 1.12 -3.18
CA LEU A 95 -13.36 1.68 -3.70
C LEU A 95 -13.14 1.24 -5.14
N GLU A 96 -12.43 2.08 -5.89
CA GLU A 96 -11.89 1.67 -7.19
C GLU A 96 -10.74 0.71 -6.96
N ARG A 97 -10.71 -0.34 -7.79
CA ARG A 97 -9.69 -1.37 -7.79
C ARG A 97 -8.46 -0.88 -8.56
N SER A 98 -7.30 -1.45 -8.23
CA SER A 98 -5.99 -1.05 -8.74
C SER A 98 -5.57 0.38 -8.37
N ILE A 99 -6.09 0.92 -7.26
CA ILE A 99 -5.83 2.30 -6.82
C ILE A 99 -5.17 2.32 -5.43
N PRO A 100 -4.07 3.07 -5.25
CA PRO A 100 -3.52 3.39 -3.94
C PRO A 100 -4.34 4.46 -3.22
N TYR A 101 -4.61 4.23 -1.93
CA TYR A 101 -5.33 5.13 -1.05
C TYR A 101 -4.52 5.47 0.19
N SER A 102 -4.74 6.66 0.75
CA SER A 102 -4.41 6.97 2.13
C SER A 102 -5.68 7.24 2.93
N TRP A 103 -5.67 6.92 4.21
CA TRP A 103 -6.82 7.16 5.07
C TRP A 103 -6.45 7.38 6.53
N PHE A 104 -7.30 8.10 7.24
CA PHE A 104 -7.21 8.28 8.69
C PHE A 104 -8.59 8.56 9.29
N VAL A 105 -8.71 8.37 10.60
CA VAL A 105 -9.92 8.68 11.37
C VAL A 105 -9.75 10.05 12.04
N ALA A 106 -10.78 10.87 11.92
CA ALA A 106 -10.90 12.17 12.57
C ALA A 106 -12.19 12.25 13.38
N ASP A 107 -12.24 13.22 14.29
CA ASP A 107 -13.46 13.60 14.96
C ASP A 107 -14.43 14.28 13.98
N SER A 108 -15.67 13.79 13.89
CA SER A 108 -16.62 14.31 12.90
C SER A 108 -17.08 15.75 13.15
N LEU A 109 -16.94 16.29 14.37
CA LEU A 109 -17.41 17.64 14.70
C LEU A 109 -16.30 18.67 14.57
N SER A 110 -15.10 18.32 15.04
CA SER A 110 -13.94 19.21 15.05
C SER A 110 -13.00 19.01 13.86
N ASN A 111 -13.15 17.92 13.11
CA ASN A 111 -12.24 17.50 12.04
C ASN A 111 -10.78 17.32 12.49
N ASN A 112 -10.56 17.18 13.81
CA ASN A 112 -9.24 16.92 14.36
C ASN A 112 -8.85 15.46 14.07
N PRO A 113 -7.64 15.19 13.54
CA PRO A 113 -7.13 13.82 13.39
C PRO A 113 -7.09 13.11 14.74
N ARG A 114 -7.47 11.83 14.75
CA ARG A 114 -7.51 10.97 15.94
C ARG A 114 -6.65 9.71 15.81
N SER A 115 -6.09 9.51 14.62
CA SER A 115 -5.21 8.40 14.27
C SER A 115 -4.06 8.88 13.39
N GLU A 116 -3.09 7.99 13.20
CA GLU A 116 -2.10 8.10 12.12
C GLU A 116 -2.76 8.02 10.74
N VAL A 117 -2.01 8.44 9.72
CA VAL A 117 -2.38 8.27 8.31
C VAL A 117 -1.82 6.94 7.81
N TRP A 118 -2.71 6.05 7.40
CA TRP A 118 -2.37 4.74 6.84
C TRP A 118 -2.51 4.76 5.32
N THR A 119 -1.70 3.95 4.64
CA THR A 119 -1.71 3.82 3.18
C THR A 119 -1.88 2.36 2.79
N PHE A 120 -2.66 2.11 1.75
CA PHE A 120 -2.82 0.78 1.18
C PHE A 120 -3.14 0.85 -0.31
N TYR A 121 -2.86 -0.24 -1.03
CA TYR A 121 -3.29 -0.40 -2.42
C TYR A 121 -4.49 -1.34 -2.49
N ASN A 122 -5.62 -0.89 -3.02
CA ASN A 122 -6.80 -1.73 -3.21
C ASN A 122 -6.59 -2.64 -4.43
N ALA A 123 -6.31 -3.92 -4.19
CA ALA A 123 -5.91 -4.83 -5.25
C ALA A 123 -6.99 -4.98 -6.33
N GLY A 124 -6.58 -4.81 -7.58
CA GLY A 124 -7.42 -5.06 -8.74
C GLY A 124 -7.29 -6.46 -9.31
N PRO A 125 -7.92 -6.71 -10.47
CA PRO A 125 -7.64 -7.92 -11.22
C PRO A 125 -6.13 -7.97 -11.46
N GLY A 126 -5.51 -9.12 -11.21
CA GLY A 126 -4.12 -9.32 -11.63
C GLY A 126 -4.04 -9.05 -13.12
N VAL A 127 -2.95 -8.43 -13.57
CA VAL A 127 -2.61 -8.46 -14.99
C VAL A 127 -2.28 -9.91 -15.28
N GLU A 128 -3.18 -10.62 -15.97
CA GLU A 128 -2.84 -11.94 -16.47
C GLU A 128 -1.69 -11.75 -17.47
N SER A 129 -0.52 -12.30 -17.13
CA SER A 129 0.63 -12.35 -18.00
C SER A 129 0.86 -13.81 -18.35
N PHE A 130 0.87 -14.11 -19.65
CA PHE A 130 1.11 -15.45 -20.15
C PHE A 130 2.52 -15.54 -20.73
N ILE A 131 3.12 -16.71 -20.61
CA ILE A 131 4.37 -16.97 -21.33
C ILE A 131 4.04 -17.24 -22.80
N PRO A 132 4.85 -16.74 -23.76
CA PRO A 132 4.66 -17.05 -25.17
C PRO A 132 4.74 -18.55 -25.44
N PHE A 133 3.97 -19.01 -26.43
CA PHE A 133 4.12 -20.36 -26.93
C PHE A 133 5.50 -20.55 -27.58
N THR A 134 6.02 -21.77 -27.54
CA THR A 134 7.29 -22.10 -28.22
C THR A 134 7.20 -21.76 -29.71
N ALA A 135 8.17 -20.99 -30.21
CA ALA A 135 8.25 -20.64 -31.62
C ALA A 135 8.47 -21.89 -32.48
N GLU A 136 7.68 -22.02 -33.54
CA GLU A 136 7.79 -23.11 -34.51
C GLU A 136 8.63 -22.63 -35.71
N ALA A 137 9.71 -23.35 -36.00
CA ALA A 137 10.57 -23.08 -37.15
C ALA A 137 9.91 -23.60 -38.45
N ILE A 138 9.62 -22.69 -39.37
CA ILE A 138 9.03 -22.97 -40.68
C ILE A 138 10.11 -23.16 -41.75
N ALA A 139 11.15 -22.32 -41.72
CA ALA A 139 12.27 -22.43 -42.63
C ALA A 139 13.59 -22.02 -41.95
N PRO A 140 14.73 -22.67 -42.28
CA PRO A 140 14.79 -23.89 -43.10
C PRO A 140 14.13 -25.08 -42.39
N ALA A 141 13.70 -26.08 -43.17
CA ALA A 141 13.16 -27.30 -42.58
C ALA A 141 14.18 -27.93 -41.62
N GLN A 142 13.71 -28.64 -40.59
CA GLN A 142 14.61 -29.38 -39.72
C GLN A 142 15.50 -30.31 -40.54
N GLU A 143 16.78 -30.35 -40.18
CA GLU A 143 17.82 -31.13 -40.86
C GLU A 143 18.08 -30.72 -42.33
N ALA A 144 17.63 -29.54 -42.77
CA ALA A 144 17.94 -29.05 -44.10
C ALA A 144 19.45 -28.90 -44.32
N ILE A 145 19.91 -29.34 -45.50
CA ILE A 145 21.29 -29.14 -45.95
C ILE A 145 21.37 -27.76 -46.59
N ILE A 146 22.16 -26.88 -45.98
CA ILE A 146 22.43 -25.54 -46.47
C ILE A 146 23.79 -25.54 -47.18
N GLU A 147 23.85 -25.03 -48.41
CA GLU A 147 25.13 -24.90 -49.11
C GLU A 147 26.03 -23.84 -48.45
N THR A 148 27.31 -24.17 -48.30
CA THR A 148 28.33 -23.25 -47.78
C THR A 148 28.41 -21.96 -48.60
N GLY A 149 28.31 -20.82 -47.92
CA GLY A 149 28.38 -19.49 -48.54
C GLY A 149 27.03 -18.92 -49.01
N SER A 150 25.92 -19.60 -48.73
CA SER A 150 24.58 -19.08 -49.01
C SER A 150 24.02 -18.23 -47.86
N SER A 151 23.18 -17.25 -48.21
CA SER A 151 22.33 -16.54 -47.25
C SER A 151 21.14 -17.42 -46.89
N VAL A 152 20.85 -17.58 -45.60
CA VAL A 152 19.71 -18.36 -45.10
C VAL A 152 18.63 -17.43 -44.59
N ASN A 153 17.40 -17.59 -45.10
CA ASN A 153 16.23 -16.94 -44.54
C ASN A 153 15.66 -17.84 -43.44
N LEU A 154 15.60 -17.30 -42.22
CA LEU A 154 14.90 -17.93 -41.11
C LEU A 154 13.45 -17.45 -41.10
N ILE A 155 12.52 -18.40 -41.05
CA ILE A 155 11.09 -18.11 -40.95
C ILE A 155 10.55 -18.94 -39.80
N TRP A 156 9.88 -18.30 -38.86
CA TRP A 156 9.24 -18.94 -37.72
C TRP A 156 7.87 -18.33 -37.48
N ILE A 157 7.04 -19.05 -36.73
CA ILE A 157 5.79 -18.53 -36.17
C ILE A 157 5.89 -18.59 -34.65
N ALA A 158 5.52 -17.49 -34.01
CA ALA A 158 5.39 -17.39 -32.56
C ALA A 158 4.00 -16.83 -32.26
N ASN A 159 3.38 -17.35 -31.22
CA ASN A 159 2.09 -16.89 -30.75
C ASN A 159 2.18 -16.64 -29.25
N ASP A 160 1.41 -15.67 -28.80
CA ASP A 160 1.34 -15.26 -27.41
C ASP A 160 -0.12 -14.85 -27.12
N LEU A 161 -0.62 -15.12 -25.92
CA LEU A 161 -2.05 -14.95 -25.63
C LEU A 161 -2.43 -13.49 -25.40
N ASP A 162 -1.51 -12.72 -24.85
CA ASP A 162 -1.62 -11.32 -24.46
C ASP A 162 -0.87 -10.38 -25.42
N GLU A 163 -0.22 -10.93 -26.45
CA GLU A 163 0.43 -10.23 -27.56
C GLU A 163 1.53 -9.23 -27.11
N ASP A 164 2.28 -9.56 -26.05
CA ASP A 164 3.22 -8.65 -25.39
C ASP A 164 4.71 -8.91 -25.69
N VAL A 165 5.01 -9.84 -26.60
CA VAL A 165 6.38 -10.24 -26.97
C VAL A 165 7.23 -9.03 -27.42
N ALA A 166 8.23 -8.67 -26.61
CA ALA A 166 9.10 -7.52 -26.86
C ALA A 166 10.22 -7.80 -27.87
N GLU A 167 10.86 -8.97 -27.80
CA GLU A 167 12.02 -9.31 -28.65
C GLU A 167 12.16 -10.83 -28.91
N TYR A 168 12.96 -11.17 -29.93
CA TYR A 168 13.32 -12.54 -30.28
C TYR A 168 14.85 -12.66 -30.32
N ASP A 169 15.39 -13.59 -29.55
CA ASP A 169 16.80 -13.97 -29.64
C ASP A 169 17.01 -15.12 -30.62
N VAL A 170 18.00 -14.98 -31.49
CA VAL A 170 18.40 -16.01 -32.45
C VAL A 170 19.85 -16.41 -32.18
N TYR A 171 20.06 -17.69 -31.87
CA TYR A 171 21.37 -18.22 -31.53
C TYR A 171 21.92 -19.07 -32.68
N PHE A 172 23.19 -18.83 -33.04
CA PHE A 172 23.98 -19.65 -33.95
C PHE A 172 25.10 -20.33 -33.15
N GLY A 173 25.34 -21.61 -33.41
CA GLY A 173 26.39 -22.42 -32.74
C GLY A 173 27.76 -22.30 -33.38
#